data_AF-A0A954Y6J4-F1
#
_entry.id   AF-A0A954Y6J4-F1
#
_cell.length_a   1.000
_cell.length_b   1.000
_cell.length_c   1.000
_cell.angle_alpha   90.00
_cell.angle_beta   90.00
_cell.angle_gamma   90.00
#
_symmetry.space_group_name_H-M   'P 1'
#
loop_
_entity.id
_entity.type
_entity.pdbx_description
1 polymer ?
#
loop_
_entity_poly.entity_id
_entity_poly.type
_entity_poly.pdbx_seq_one_letter_code
_entity_poly.pdbx_strand_id
1 'polypeptide(L)'
;MGIGSGFLRDIRRRVLRHQPTDARSARRRPRRLGCETLEDRRLLYAWPAYSPNIAYDFNEDFGPLEPPTKIIPAVSGVAGVYADDWWSFVWGEDKNPIVTDAAWIPMIERFNEDFAFMTDVMGWPRDKLAQNGFYSTVYLFGSGLSTDNASNTTPGGWMGTVGWNGEPWHNVLASY
;
A
#
# COMPACT_ATOMS: atom_id res chain seq x y z
N MET A 1 28.05 -24.48 -53.96
CA MET A 1 28.30 -24.24 -55.40
C MET A 1 27.02 -23.70 -56.01
N GLY A 2 27.06 -22.59 -56.74
CA GLY A 2 25.92 -22.08 -57.53
C GLY A 2 25.65 -20.59 -57.36
N ILE A 3 26.21 -19.80 -58.27
CA ILE A 3 26.08 -18.33 -58.44
C ILE A 3 24.95 -18.08 -59.45
N GLY A 4 24.24 -16.94 -59.37
CA GLY A 4 23.32 -16.54 -60.44
C GLY A 4 22.98 -15.05 -60.41
N SER A 5 23.32 -14.33 -61.48
CA SER A 5 23.16 -12.89 -61.70
C SER A 5 22.21 -12.61 -62.89
N GLY A 6 21.64 -11.40 -62.91
CA GLY A 6 21.32 -10.66 -64.14
C GLY A 6 19.87 -10.76 -64.65
N PHE A 7 19.33 -9.87 -65.48
CA PHE A 7 19.75 -8.58 -66.06
C PHE A 7 18.57 -8.10 -66.96
N LEU A 8 18.38 -6.77 -67.05
CA LEU A 8 17.90 -5.99 -68.24
C LEU A 8 16.39 -5.77 -68.63
N ARG A 9 16.16 -4.49 -69.03
CA ARG A 9 15.18 -3.86 -69.99
C ARG A 9 13.84 -3.38 -69.40
N ASP A 10 13.46 -2.10 -69.34
CA ASP A 10 13.69 -0.84 -70.11
C ASP A 10 12.77 -0.62 -71.35
N ILE A 11 12.32 0.64 -71.46
CA ILE A 11 11.92 1.43 -72.65
C ILE A 11 10.43 1.59 -73.05
N ARG A 12 9.89 2.77 -72.66
CA ARG A 12 9.18 3.85 -73.43
C ARG A 12 8.27 3.54 -74.63
N ARG A 13 7.11 4.24 -74.69
CA ARG A 13 6.62 5.20 -75.74
C ARG A 13 5.13 5.53 -75.48
N ARG A 14 4.72 6.79 -75.28
CA ARG A 14 4.34 7.86 -76.25
C ARG A 14 3.15 7.47 -77.14
N VAL A 15 2.02 8.21 -77.06
CA VAL A 15 1.40 9.01 -78.15
C VAL A 15 0.01 9.54 -77.72
N LEU A 16 -0.31 10.71 -78.27
CA LEU A 16 -1.39 11.67 -78.00
C LEU A 16 -2.69 11.42 -78.79
N ARG A 17 -3.75 12.15 -78.36
CA ARG A 17 -5.00 12.60 -79.04
C ARG A 17 -6.20 11.65 -79.05
N HIS A 18 -7.28 12.00 -78.35
CA HIS A 18 -8.43 12.76 -78.89
C HIS A 18 -9.51 12.95 -77.80
N GLN A 19 -9.93 14.20 -77.55
CA GLN A 19 -11.27 14.54 -77.05
C GLN A 19 -12.19 14.76 -78.29
N PRO A 20 -13.54 14.86 -78.19
CA PRO A 20 -14.39 15.17 -77.01
C PRO A 20 -15.72 14.39 -76.90
N THR A 21 -16.47 14.54 -75.81
CA THR A 21 -17.90 14.96 -75.82
C THR A 21 -18.46 15.11 -74.41
N ASP A 22 -19.21 16.21 -74.25
CA ASP A 22 -19.90 16.70 -73.07
C ASP A 22 -20.89 15.71 -72.43
N ALA A 23 -20.88 15.65 -71.09
CA ALA A 23 -22.09 15.45 -70.30
C ALA A 23 -21.92 15.97 -68.85
N ARG A 24 -22.44 17.18 -68.63
CA ARG A 24 -23.21 17.61 -67.45
C ARG A 24 -22.58 17.45 -66.06
N SER A 25 -22.12 18.59 -65.54
CA SER A 25 -22.60 19.21 -64.29
C SER A 25 -22.90 18.28 -63.08
N ALA A 26 -21.93 18.16 -62.19
CA ALA A 26 -22.17 18.26 -60.75
C ALA A 26 -20.89 18.74 -60.05
N ARG A 27 -20.89 20.00 -59.62
CA ARG A 27 -19.83 20.59 -58.80
C ARG A 27 -19.77 19.85 -57.46
N ARG A 28 -18.90 18.86 -57.31
CA ARG A 28 -18.49 18.38 -55.99
C ARG A 28 -17.58 19.42 -55.38
N ARG A 29 -18.15 20.35 -54.61
CA ARG A 29 -17.38 21.10 -53.61
C ARG A 29 -16.92 20.07 -52.56
N PRO A 30 -15.63 19.90 -52.28
CA PRO A 30 -15.23 19.19 -51.07
C PRO A 30 -15.79 20.00 -49.88
N ARG A 31 -16.61 19.33 -49.06
CA ARG A 31 -17.00 19.87 -47.75
C ARG A 31 -15.71 20.26 -47.03
N ARG A 32 -15.59 21.53 -46.65
CA ARG A 32 -14.68 21.90 -45.57
C ARG A 32 -15.12 21.07 -44.37
N LEU A 33 -14.38 20.01 -44.03
CA LEU A 33 -14.43 19.52 -42.66
C LEU A 33 -13.92 20.69 -41.82
N GLY A 34 -14.81 21.24 -41.00
CA GLY A 34 -14.43 22.21 -39.99
C GLY A 34 -13.34 21.57 -39.15
N CYS A 35 -12.21 22.25 -39.04
CA CYS A 35 -11.32 22.09 -37.92
C CYS A 35 -12.15 22.47 -36.68
N GLU A 36 -12.68 21.48 -35.97
CA GLU A 36 -13.17 21.67 -34.60
C GLU A 36 -11.99 22.24 -33.81
N THR A 37 -12.07 23.53 -33.52
CA THR A 37 -11.09 24.25 -32.73
C THR A 37 -10.97 23.60 -31.36
N LEU A 38 -9.75 23.49 -30.85
CA LEU A 38 -9.42 22.87 -29.55
C LEU A 38 -10.15 23.49 -28.34
N GLU A 39 -10.81 24.64 -28.52
CA GLU A 39 -11.65 25.27 -27.52
C GLU A 39 -12.93 24.46 -27.19
N ASP A 40 -13.41 23.61 -28.09
CA ASP A 40 -14.67 22.85 -27.90
C ASP A 40 -14.48 21.58 -27.04
N ARG A 41 -13.23 21.18 -26.78
CA ARG A 41 -12.92 20.08 -25.84
C ARG A 41 -12.91 20.52 -24.37
N ARG A 42 -13.22 21.78 -24.07
CA ARG A 42 -13.25 22.32 -22.69
C ARG A 42 -14.59 22.19 -21.97
N LEU A 43 -15.62 21.62 -22.60
CA LEU A 43 -16.70 20.97 -21.84
C LEU A 43 -16.23 19.59 -21.32
N LEU A 44 -14.97 19.54 -20.85
CA LEU A 44 -14.42 18.53 -19.97
C LEU A 44 -15.35 18.46 -18.77
N TYR A 45 -15.95 17.30 -18.56
CA TYR A 45 -16.77 16.96 -17.40
C TYR A 45 -16.16 17.58 -16.13
N ALA A 46 -16.76 18.66 -15.62
CA ALA A 46 -16.35 19.27 -14.36
C ALA A 46 -16.99 18.45 -13.25
N TRP A 47 -16.17 17.71 -12.50
CA TRP A 47 -16.66 17.04 -11.30
C TRP A 47 -17.17 18.11 -10.33
N PRO A 48 -18.37 17.94 -9.74
CA PRO A 48 -18.83 18.84 -8.70
C PRO A 48 -17.83 18.85 -7.54
N ALA A 49 -17.70 20.00 -6.87
CA ALA A 49 -16.90 20.08 -5.67
C ALA A 49 -17.36 19.00 -4.67
N TYR A 50 -16.41 18.23 -4.16
CA TYR A 50 -16.69 17.16 -3.21
C TYR A 50 -17.36 17.75 -1.95
N SER A 51 -18.53 17.22 -1.61
CA SER A 51 -19.29 17.60 -0.42
C SER A 51 -19.93 16.34 0.18
N PRO A 52 -19.76 16.07 1.47
CA PRO A 52 -19.11 16.92 2.48
C PRO A 52 -17.59 16.97 2.35
N ASN A 53 -16.98 17.99 2.93
CA ASN A 53 -15.55 17.97 3.19
C ASN A 53 -15.31 16.88 4.26
N ILE A 54 -14.75 15.72 3.89
CA ILE A 54 -14.34 14.71 4.89
C ILE A 54 -13.06 15.23 5.54
N ALA A 55 -13.23 16.16 6.48
CA ALA A 55 -12.21 16.54 7.45
C ALA A 55 -12.74 16.11 8.80
N TYR A 56 -12.58 14.82 9.10
CA TYR A 56 -12.92 14.24 10.40
C TYR A 56 -11.65 14.19 11.23
N ASP A 57 -11.68 14.82 12.40
CA ASP A 57 -10.57 14.85 13.35
C ASP A 57 -10.86 13.87 14.48
N PHE A 58 -10.11 12.77 14.53
CA PHE A 58 -10.27 11.76 15.57
C PHE A 58 -9.93 12.30 16.98
N ASN A 59 -9.20 13.42 17.08
CA ASN A 59 -8.90 14.02 18.38
C ASN A 59 -10.16 14.53 19.09
N GLU A 60 -11.25 14.84 18.37
CA GLU A 60 -12.52 15.26 18.95
C GLU A 60 -13.17 14.14 19.79
N ASP A 61 -12.97 12.88 19.40
CA ASP A 61 -13.62 11.72 20.03
C ASP A 61 -12.72 11.00 21.06
N PHE A 62 -11.41 10.96 20.81
CA PHE A 62 -10.48 10.16 21.64
C PHE A 62 -9.66 11.00 22.63
N GLY A 63 -9.46 12.30 22.36
CA GLY A 63 -8.66 13.19 23.20
C GLY A 63 -7.18 12.78 23.33
N PRO A 64 -6.40 13.53 24.12
CA PRO A 64 -5.01 13.18 24.41
C PRO A 64 -4.94 11.94 25.30
N LEU A 65 -4.04 11.01 24.96
CA LEU A 65 -3.76 9.79 25.72
C LEU A 65 -2.33 9.83 26.26
N GLU A 66 -2.17 9.35 27.48
CA GLU A 66 -0.85 9.10 28.06
C GLU A 66 -0.34 7.72 27.62
N PRO A 67 0.99 7.52 27.55
CA PRO A 67 1.55 6.21 27.29
C PRO A 67 1.04 5.16 28.27
N PRO A 68 0.75 3.93 27.79
CA PRO A 68 0.23 2.86 28.62
C PRO A 68 1.23 2.40 29.69
N THR A 69 0.72 1.65 30.67
CA THR A 69 1.53 1.15 31.81
C THR A 69 1.38 -0.34 32.06
N LYS A 70 0.57 -1.04 31.25
CA LYS A 70 0.18 -2.43 31.48
C LYS A 70 0.38 -3.28 30.24
N ILE A 71 0.78 -4.53 30.43
CA ILE A 71 0.70 -5.56 29.39
C ILE A 71 -0.67 -6.22 29.49
N ILE A 72 -1.30 -6.50 28.36
CA ILE A 72 -2.57 -7.21 28.35
C ILE A 72 -2.38 -8.65 28.87
N PRO A 73 -3.18 -9.13 29.84
CA PRO A 73 -3.01 -10.47 30.41
C PRO A 73 -3.71 -11.55 29.55
N ALA A 74 -3.48 -11.51 28.24
CA ALA A 74 -4.11 -12.38 27.26
C ALA A 74 -3.30 -13.66 26.97
N VAL A 75 -2.00 -13.66 27.28
CA VAL A 75 -1.04 -14.70 26.89
C VAL A 75 -0.39 -15.30 28.12
N SER A 76 -0.23 -16.62 28.14
CA SER A 76 0.52 -17.35 29.16
C SER A 76 1.90 -17.79 28.64
N GLY A 77 2.78 -18.21 29.55
CA GLY A 77 4.16 -18.59 29.22
C GLY A 77 5.13 -17.41 29.09
N VAL A 78 4.73 -16.22 29.57
CA VAL A 78 5.59 -15.02 29.54
C VAL A 78 6.76 -15.17 30.52
N ALA A 79 7.98 -15.12 29.99
CA ALA A 79 9.22 -15.17 30.76
C ALA A 79 9.89 -13.80 30.88
N GLY A 80 9.63 -12.89 29.94
CA GLY A 80 10.14 -11.54 30.02
C GLY A 80 9.43 -10.56 29.09
N VAL A 81 9.60 -9.29 29.43
CA VAL A 81 8.98 -8.15 28.77
C VAL A 81 9.99 -7.02 28.71
N TYR A 82 10.06 -6.37 27.55
CA TYR A 82 10.62 -5.04 27.37
C TYR A 82 9.49 -4.12 26.92
N ALA A 83 9.34 -2.96 27.53
CA ALA A 83 8.31 -2.00 27.15
C ALA A 83 8.92 -0.60 27.13
N ASP A 84 8.53 0.17 26.11
CA ASP A 84 8.97 1.55 25.93
C ASP A 84 7.89 2.34 25.21
N ASP A 85 7.54 3.50 25.77
CA ASP A 85 6.48 4.40 25.33
C ASP A 85 5.13 3.68 25.05
N TRP A 86 4.80 3.40 23.79
CA TRP A 86 3.51 2.80 23.40
C TRP A 86 3.56 1.29 23.16
N TRP A 87 4.76 0.73 23.02
CA TRP A 87 4.97 -0.63 22.55
C TRP A 87 5.70 -1.50 23.57
N SER A 88 5.51 -2.81 23.43
CA SER A 88 6.18 -3.82 24.22
C SER A 88 6.60 -5.02 23.37
N PHE A 89 7.71 -5.62 23.77
CA PHE A 89 8.23 -6.87 23.26
C PHE A 89 8.17 -7.94 24.35
N VAL A 90 7.47 -9.04 24.09
CA VAL A 90 7.18 -10.09 25.07
C VAL A 90 7.71 -11.42 24.55
N TRP A 91 8.38 -12.19 25.41
CA TRP A 91 8.92 -13.50 25.06
C TRP A 91 8.65 -14.55 26.16
N GLY A 92 8.62 -15.80 25.74
CA GLY A 92 8.52 -16.96 26.64
C GLY A 92 9.87 -17.58 27.02
N GLU A 93 9.80 -18.66 27.80
CA GLU A 93 10.97 -19.33 28.38
C GLU A 93 11.90 -19.95 27.33
N ASP A 94 11.36 -20.33 26.17
CA ASP A 94 12.11 -20.95 25.07
C ASP A 94 12.59 -19.91 24.05
N LYS A 95 12.82 -18.65 24.47
CA LYS A 95 13.37 -17.62 23.59
C LYS A 95 14.69 -18.08 22.96
N ASN A 96 14.77 -17.98 21.62
CA ASN A 96 16.01 -18.20 20.89
C ASN A 96 17.13 -17.28 21.44
N PRO A 97 18.26 -17.83 21.91
CA PRO A 97 19.34 -17.04 22.50
C PRO A 97 19.96 -15.99 21.57
N ILE A 98 19.82 -16.16 20.25
CA ILE A 98 20.30 -15.19 19.25
C ILE A 98 19.50 -13.88 19.33
N VAL A 99 18.22 -13.96 19.72
CA VAL A 99 17.36 -12.80 19.90
C VAL A 99 17.74 -12.13 21.21
N THR A 100 18.38 -10.97 21.11
CA THR A 100 18.90 -10.17 22.23
C THR A 100 18.30 -8.77 22.22
N ASP A 101 18.66 -7.96 23.21
CA ASP A 101 18.27 -6.55 23.30
C ASP A 101 18.64 -5.74 22.06
N ALA A 102 19.76 -6.09 21.41
CA ALA A 102 20.14 -5.54 20.12
C ALA A 102 19.12 -5.80 18.99
N ALA A 103 18.22 -6.77 19.13
CA ALA A 103 17.15 -7.03 18.18
C ALA A 103 15.85 -6.30 18.53
N TRP A 104 15.39 -6.37 19.78
CA TRP A 104 14.08 -5.80 20.14
C TRP A 104 14.09 -4.32 20.47
N ILE A 105 15.19 -3.75 21.01
CA ILE A 105 15.27 -2.31 21.30
C ILE A 105 15.07 -1.47 20.03
N PRO A 106 15.88 -1.62 18.96
CA PRO A 106 15.72 -0.79 17.76
C PRO A 106 14.38 -1.05 17.04
N MET A 107 13.83 -2.25 17.19
CA MET A 107 12.50 -2.56 16.65
C MET A 107 11.42 -1.77 17.37
N ILE A 108 11.43 -1.76 18.70
CA ILE A 108 10.43 -1.03 19.50
C ILE A 108 10.58 0.48 19.32
N GLU A 109 11.80 1.00 19.27
CA GLU A 109 12.06 2.41 18.93
C GLU A 109 11.40 2.78 17.59
N ARG A 110 11.61 1.95 16.56
CA ARG A 110 11.00 2.18 15.24
C ARG A 110 9.47 2.09 15.27
N PHE A 111 8.91 1.15 16.02
CA PHE A 111 7.45 1.09 16.19
C PHE A 111 6.91 2.35 16.86
N ASN A 112 7.60 2.89 17.87
CA ASN A 112 7.21 4.14 18.51
C ASN A 112 7.28 5.34 17.54
N GLU A 113 8.33 5.44 16.73
CA GLU A 113 8.46 6.49 15.69
C GLU A 113 7.30 6.44 14.68
N ASP A 114 7.03 5.26 14.11
CA ASP A 114 5.96 5.09 13.13
C ASP A 114 4.59 5.35 13.77
N PHE A 115 4.40 4.92 15.01
CA PHE A 115 3.15 5.12 15.75
C PHE A 115 2.90 6.58 16.08
N ALA A 116 3.93 7.34 16.47
CA ALA A 116 3.85 8.79 16.63
C ALA A 116 3.53 9.51 15.30
N PHE A 117 4.13 9.08 14.19
CA PHE A 117 3.79 9.66 12.88
C PHE A 117 2.31 9.45 12.53
N MET A 118 1.78 8.24 12.77
CA MET A 118 0.37 7.93 12.49
C MET A 118 -0.59 8.81 13.27
N THR A 119 -0.29 9.09 14.53
CA THR A 119 -1.21 9.85 15.39
C THR A 119 -0.98 11.35 15.31
N ASP A 120 0.28 11.78 15.38
CA ASP A 120 0.63 13.18 15.61
C ASP A 120 0.68 13.96 14.28
N VAL A 121 0.95 13.25 13.17
CA VAL A 121 0.98 13.85 11.82
C VAL A 121 -0.28 13.51 11.02
N MET A 122 -0.69 12.25 11.01
CA MET A 122 -1.88 11.84 10.22
C MET A 122 -3.20 12.00 10.98
N GLY A 123 -3.17 12.25 12.29
CA GLY A 123 -4.36 12.41 13.11
C GLY A 123 -5.14 11.12 13.33
N TRP A 124 -4.54 9.95 13.10
CA TRP A 124 -5.21 8.67 13.36
C TRP A 124 -5.26 8.42 14.87
N PRO A 125 -6.34 7.81 15.38
CA PRO A 125 -6.42 7.50 16.80
C PRO A 125 -5.36 6.45 17.15
N ARG A 126 -4.85 6.51 18.39
CA ARG A 126 -4.02 5.43 18.94
C ARG A 126 -4.83 4.12 18.91
N ASP A 127 -4.12 3.00 18.91
CA ASP A 127 -4.72 1.69 18.77
C ASP A 127 -5.59 1.28 19.99
N LYS A 128 -6.38 0.21 19.83
CA LYS A 128 -7.28 -0.27 20.88
C LYS A 128 -6.54 -0.59 22.19
N LEU A 129 -5.32 -1.13 22.16
CA LEU A 129 -4.57 -1.44 23.38
C LEU A 129 -4.22 -0.14 24.11
N ALA A 130 -3.64 0.83 23.41
CA ALA A 130 -3.27 2.13 23.98
C ALA A 130 -4.49 2.86 24.59
N GLN A 131 -5.62 2.88 23.88
CA GLN A 131 -6.87 3.46 24.39
C GLN A 131 -7.37 2.81 25.69
N ASN A 132 -6.97 1.56 25.95
CA ASN A 132 -7.33 0.80 27.16
C ASN A 132 -6.18 0.74 28.18
N GLY A 133 -5.13 1.53 28.00
CA GLY A 133 -3.98 1.61 28.92
C GLY A 133 -3.03 0.42 28.82
N PHE A 134 -3.10 -0.35 27.73
CA PHE A 134 -2.21 -1.47 27.44
C PHE A 134 -1.18 -1.11 26.37
N TYR A 135 0.03 -1.65 26.48
CA TYR A 135 1.02 -1.53 25.41
C TYR A 135 0.56 -2.30 24.17
N SER A 136 0.77 -1.70 23.00
CA SER A 136 0.79 -2.47 21.76
C SER A 136 1.88 -3.54 21.87
N THR A 137 1.57 -4.78 21.49
CA THR A 137 2.42 -5.93 21.88
C THR A 137 2.96 -6.69 20.66
N VAL A 138 4.28 -6.85 20.65
CA VAL A 138 5.00 -7.78 19.78
C VAL A 138 5.36 -9.03 20.61
N TYR A 139 4.85 -10.18 20.20
CA TYR A 139 5.20 -11.48 20.79
C TYR A 139 6.30 -12.15 19.98
N LEU A 140 7.31 -12.68 20.65
CA LEU A 140 8.34 -13.48 20.00
C LEU A 140 7.79 -14.86 19.62
N PHE A 141 7.64 -15.09 18.31
CA PHE A 141 7.18 -16.35 17.74
C PHE A 141 8.11 -17.51 18.10
N GLY A 142 7.53 -18.66 18.46
CA GLY A 142 8.28 -19.87 18.82
C GLY A 142 9.01 -19.78 20.16
N SER A 143 8.78 -18.74 20.97
CA SER A 143 9.44 -18.59 22.28
C SER A 143 8.77 -19.35 23.43
N GLY A 144 7.77 -20.20 23.14
CA GLY A 144 7.00 -20.93 24.16
C GLY A 144 5.83 -20.14 24.77
N LEU A 145 5.43 -19.03 24.15
CA LEU A 145 4.18 -18.33 24.48
C LEU A 145 2.96 -19.12 24.01
N SER A 146 1.81 -18.91 24.66
CA SER A 146 0.55 -19.56 24.27
C SER A 146 -0.03 -19.09 22.92
N THR A 147 0.66 -18.21 22.20
CA THR A 147 0.23 -17.64 20.91
C THR A 147 0.50 -18.57 19.72
N ASP A 148 1.40 -19.52 19.87
CA ASP A 148 1.78 -20.48 18.84
C ASP A 148 2.34 -21.77 19.46
N ASN A 149 2.69 -22.74 18.62
CA ASN A 149 3.31 -24.00 19.04
C ASN A 149 4.59 -24.31 18.23
N ALA A 150 5.24 -23.27 17.69
CA ALA A 150 6.41 -23.42 16.84
C ALA A 150 7.69 -23.59 17.67
N SER A 151 8.76 -24.06 17.02
CA SER A 151 10.11 -24.09 17.61
C SER A 151 10.72 -22.70 17.59
N ASN A 152 11.61 -22.40 18.54
CA ASN A 152 12.35 -21.14 18.60
C ASN A 152 13.33 -20.91 17.42
N THR A 153 13.53 -21.92 16.58
CA THR A 153 14.30 -21.84 15.33
C THR A 153 13.42 -21.70 14.09
N THR A 154 12.10 -21.69 14.22
CA THR A 154 11.19 -21.59 13.08
C THR A 154 11.05 -20.12 12.66
N PRO A 155 11.41 -19.77 11.41
CA PRO A 155 11.18 -18.42 10.91
C PRO A 155 9.69 -18.21 10.65
N GLY A 156 9.25 -16.96 10.73
CA GLY A 156 7.86 -16.59 10.57
C GLY A 156 7.51 -15.25 11.20
N GLY A 157 6.21 -15.00 11.29
CA GLY A 157 5.65 -13.77 11.84
C GLY A 157 4.43 -13.33 11.06
N TRP A 158 3.45 -12.80 11.78
CA TRP A 158 2.21 -12.29 11.20
C TRP A 158 1.57 -11.29 12.17
N MET A 159 0.70 -10.44 11.62
CA MET A 159 -0.23 -9.67 12.45
C MET A 159 -1.38 -10.60 12.85
N GLY A 160 -1.66 -10.69 14.14
CA GLY A 160 -2.63 -11.61 14.71
C GLY A 160 -3.58 -10.93 15.69
N THR A 161 -4.36 -11.76 16.38
CA THR A 161 -5.18 -11.34 17.50
C THR A 161 -5.07 -12.34 18.65
N VAL A 162 -5.10 -11.81 19.88
CA VAL A 162 -5.27 -12.60 21.11
C VAL A 162 -6.65 -12.32 21.71
N GLY A 163 -7.28 -13.36 22.24
CA GLY A 163 -8.58 -13.26 22.88
C GLY A 163 -8.44 -12.97 24.37
N TRP A 164 -9.02 -11.87 24.85
CA TRP A 164 -9.07 -11.56 26.28
C TRP A 164 -10.37 -10.86 26.65
N ASN A 165 -10.97 -11.30 27.76
CA ASN A 165 -12.26 -10.80 28.27
C ASN A 165 -13.38 -10.81 27.21
N GLY A 166 -13.43 -11.85 26.37
CA GLY A 166 -14.44 -12.01 25.33
C GLY A 166 -14.22 -11.15 24.07
N GLU A 167 -13.10 -10.42 23.99
CA GLU A 167 -12.79 -9.54 22.86
C GLU A 167 -11.46 -9.91 22.19
N PRO A 168 -11.33 -9.66 20.87
CA PRO A 168 -10.05 -9.74 20.19
C PRO A 168 -9.20 -8.47 20.42
N TRP A 169 -7.90 -8.67 20.52
CA TRP A 169 -6.89 -7.62 20.67
C TRP A 169 -5.77 -7.88 19.67
N HIS A 170 -5.42 -6.89 18.85
CA HIS A 170 -4.40 -7.06 17.81
C HIS A 170 -3.02 -7.17 18.41
N ASN A 171 -2.14 -7.89 17.73
CA ASN A 171 -0.76 -8.06 18.12
C ASN A 171 0.10 -8.38 16.90
N VAL A 172 1.41 -8.29 17.07
CA VAL A 172 2.39 -8.73 16.06
C VAL A 172 3.11 -9.96 16.60
N LEU A 173 3.25 -11.00 15.79
CA LEU A 173 4.22 -12.06 16.05
C LEU A 173 5.42 -11.83 15.14
N ALA A 174 6.61 -11.82 15.72
CA ALA A 174 7.87 -11.67 14.99
C ALA A 174 8.83 -12.79 15.37
N SER A 175 9.63 -13.25 14.41
CA SER A 175 10.73 -14.20 14.62
C SER A 175 12.04 -13.61 14.10
N TYR A 176 13.14 -14.29 14.38
CA TYR A 176 14.47 -13.96 13.91
C TYR A 176 15.11 -15.18 13.24
#